data_AF-V4HTZ1-F1
#
_entry.id   AF-V4HTZ1-F1
#
_cell.length_a   1.000
_cell.length_b   1.000
_cell.length_c   1.000
_cell.angle_alpha   90.00
_cell.angle_beta   90.00
_cell.angle_gamma   90.00
#
_symmetry.space_group_name_H-M   'P 1'
#
loop_
_entity.id
_entity.type
_entity.pdbx_description
1 polymer ?
#
loop_
_entity_poly.entity_id
_entity_poly.type
_entity_poly.pdbx_seq_one_letter_code
_entity_poly.pdbx_strand_id
1 'polypeptide(L)'
;MKRATPLLLCTLTLPFGSVNASQECARWGEFSTHASTKMTTLSAPSQNKLSVTSDLVFRPLLKDEKFYWLGLQLSSAELQLDNTPIQAQYYRVPFAVKIAATSGDILDYHFGAKLKPEDEQKLMAIYQQFHIEHLKQYDLQSPKIIQESDNLGRYRVQYQTLANNAIQKQNSITP
;
A
#
# COMPACT_ATOMS: atom_id res chain seq x y z
N MET A 1 62.15 40.83 17.26
CA MET A 1 62.12 39.85 16.15
C MET A 1 60.77 39.17 16.14
N LYS A 2 60.15 39.10 14.97
CA LYS A 2 58.85 38.50 14.68
C LYS A 2 58.80 37.03 15.11
N ARG A 3 57.71 36.60 15.75
CA ARG A 3 57.17 35.25 15.54
C ARG A 3 55.65 35.30 15.63
N ALA A 4 55.07 34.99 14.49
CA ALA A 4 53.65 34.97 14.19
C ALA A 4 53.10 33.56 14.45
N THR A 5 51.91 33.52 15.06
CA THR A 5 50.75 32.61 14.87
C THR A 5 50.96 31.07 14.78
N PRO A 6 50.00 30.24 15.27
CA PRO A 6 48.66 30.19 14.67
C PRO A 6 47.47 30.10 15.63
N LEU A 7 46.36 30.67 15.14
CA LEU A 7 45.00 30.43 15.57
C LEU A 7 44.64 28.94 15.43
N LEU A 8 44.12 28.35 16.49
CA LEU A 8 43.40 27.08 16.47
C LEU A 8 42.04 27.30 15.76
N LEU A 9 41.99 27.02 14.45
CA LEU A 9 40.75 26.76 13.75
C LEU A 9 40.19 25.41 14.25
N CYS A 10 39.21 25.48 15.14
CA CYS A 10 38.40 24.33 15.51
C CYS A 10 37.37 24.11 14.39
N THR A 11 37.78 23.44 13.32
CA THR A 11 36.84 22.90 12.32
C THR A 11 36.12 21.73 12.96
N LEU A 12 34.91 21.98 13.48
CA LEU A 12 33.91 20.95 13.75
C LEU A 12 33.50 20.32 12.41
N THR A 13 34.33 19.43 11.89
CA THR A 13 33.90 18.46 10.88
C THR A 13 32.98 17.49 11.61
N LEU A 14 31.67 17.75 11.55
CA LEU A 14 30.68 16.72 11.81
C LEU A 14 31.08 15.51 10.96
N PRO A 15 31.28 14.31 11.54
CA PRO A 15 31.45 13.15 10.71
C PRO A 15 30.16 13.01 9.92
N PHE A 16 30.24 13.26 8.61
CA PHE A 16 29.31 12.73 7.64
C PHE A 16 29.45 11.21 7.68
N GLY A 17 28.96 10.60 8.77
CA GLY A 17 28.58 9.21 8.78
C GLY A 17 27.36 9.15 7.90
N SER A 18 27.56 8.82 6.62
CA SER A 18 26.49 8.27 5.81
C SER A 18 25.93 7.08 6.59
N VAL A 19 24.80 7.28 7.26
CA VAL A 19 24.01 6.16 7.78
C VAL A 19 23.50 5.44 6.55
N ASN A 20 24.29 4.51 6.04
CA ASN A 20 23.85 3.55 5.05
C ASN A 20 22.86 2.61 5.75
N ALA A 21 21.63 3.09 5.92
CA ALA A 21 20.51 2.21 6.17
C ALA A 21 20.33 1.41 4.87
N SER A 22 20.95 0.23 4.80
CA SER A 22 20.61 -0.79 3.80
C SER A 22 19.24 -1.37 4.14
N GLN A 23 18.24 -0.50 4.15
CA GLN A 23 16.87 -0.94 4.19
C GLN A 23 16.53 -1.30 2.75
N GLU A 24 16.58 -2.59 2.46
CA GLU A 24 16.09 -3.20 1.24
C GLU A 24 14.65 -2.71 0.97
N CYS A 25 14.53 -1.60 0.25
CA CYS A 25 13.27 -1.18 -0.34
C CYS A 25 13.05 -2.11 -1.52
N ALA A 26 12.36 -3.21 -1.27
CA ALA A 26 11.95 -4.11 -2.33
C ALA A 26 10.83 -3.42 -3.14
N ARG A 27 11.11 -3.09 -4.40
CA ARG A 27 10.11 -2.63 -5.36
C ARG A 27 9.24 -3.85 -5.73
N TRP A 28 7.96 -3.83 -5.37
CA TRP A 28 7.09 -5.00 -5.55
C TRP A 28 6.64 -5.19 -7.00
N GLY A 29 6.58 -4.12 -7.79
CA GLY A 29 6.22 -4.16 -9.22
C GLY A 29 5.51 -2.88 -9.71
N GLU A 30 5.12 -2.87 -10.97
CA GLU A 30 4.14 -1.92 -11.51
C GLU A 30 2.73 -2.42 -11.20
N PHE A 31 1.88 -1.55 -10.64
CA PHE A 31 0.51 -1.91 -10.28
C PHE A 31 -0.47 -1.13 -11.16
N SER A 32 -1.40 -1.85 -11.78
CA SER A 32 -2.59 -1.28 -12.40
C SER A 32 -3.82 -1.89 -11.75
N THR A 33 -4.64 -1.07 -11.11
CA THR A 33 -5.95 -1.48 -10.60
C THR A 33 -7.05 -0.68 -11.27
N HIS A 34 -8.11 -1.38 -11.69
CA HIS A 34 -9.29 -0.78 -12.29
C HIS A 34 -10.49 -1.09 -11.38
N ALA A 35 -10.90 -0.09 -10.59
CA ALA A 35 -12.12 -0.16 -9.80
C ALA A 35 -13.27 0.44 -10.62
N SER A 36 -14.24 -0.39 -10.99
CA SER A 36 -15.48 0.07 -11.63
C SER A 36 -16.59 0.08 -10.59
N THR A 37 -16.99 1.27 -10.15
CA THR A 37 -18.14 1.43 -9.25
C THR A 37 -19.38 1.68 -10.09
N LYS A 38 -20.35 0.77 -10.01
CA LYS A 38 -21.71 1.00 -10.54
C LYS A 38 -22.59 1.39 -9.37
N MET A 39 -23.01 2.65 -9.33
CA MET A 39 -23.94 3.14 -8.32
C MET A 39 -25.31 3.35 -8.97
N THR A 40 -26.22 2.43 -8.70
CA THR A 40 -27.63 2.54 -9.10
C THR A 40 -28.35 3.39 -8.06
N THR A 41 -28.38 4.71 -8.24
CA THR A 41 -29.33 5.56 -7.50
C THR A 41 -30.69 5.53 -8.21
N LEU A 42 -31.79 5.68 -7.47
CA LEU A 42 -33.18 5.63 -7.97
C LEU A 42 -33.48 6.60 -9.14
N SER A 43 -32.62 7.58 -9.40
CA SER A 43 -32.81 8.62 -10.42
C SER A 43 -31.67 8.75 -11.44
N ALA A 44 -30.46 8.25 -11.16
CA ALA A 44 -29.35 8.29 -12.11
C ALA A 44 -28.34 7.15 -11.84
N PRO A 45 -28.31 6.10 -12.66
CA PRO A 45 -27.21 5.15 -12.62
C PRO A 45 -25.92 5.89 -13.02
N SER A 46 -24.95 5.93 -12.11
CA SER A 46 -23.61 6.46 -12.39
C SER A 46 -22.63 5.29 -12.44
N GLN A 47 -21.76 5.32 -13.44
CA GLN A 47 -20.67 4.38 -13.56
C GLN A 47 -19.39 5.21 -13.59
N ASN A 48 -18.59 5.06 -12.54
CA ASN A 48 -17.29 5.70 -12.45
C ASN A 48 -16.22 4.60 -12.51
N LYS A 49 -15.21 4.81 -13.35
CA LYS A 49 -14.02 3.97 -13.43
C LYS A 49 -12.85 4.73 -12.82
N LEU A 50 -12.42 4.32 -11.62
CA LEU A 50 -11.16 4.77 -11.05
C LEU A 50 -10.06 3.80 -11.50
N SER A 51 -9.06 4.33 -12.20
CA SER A 51 -7.83 3.60 -12.52
C SER A 51 -6.68 4.20 -11.73
N VAL A 52 -5.95 3.36 -11.01
CA VAL A 52 -4.72 3.77 -10.32
C VAL A 52 -3.57 2.98 -10.91
N THR A 53 -2.60 3.70 -11.46
CA THR A 53 -1.35 3.16 -11.98
C THR A 53 -0.22 3.70 -11.13
N SER A 54 0.52 2.86 -10.44
CA SER A 54 1.58 3.30 -9.53
C SER A 54 2.61 2.22 -9.29
N ASP A 55 3.80 2.62 -8.87
CA ASP A 55 4.77 1.71 -8.27
C ASP A 55 4.50 1.61 -6.76
N LEU A 56 4.08 0.44 -6.26
CA LEU A 56 3.98 0.22 -4.81
C LEU A 56 5.36 -0.14 -4.26
N VAL A 57 5.91 0.76 -3.46
CA VAL A 57 7.11 0.52 -2.66
C VAL A 57 6.67 -0.01 -1.31
N PHE A 58 7.28 -1.09 -0.85
CA PHE A 58 7.07 -1.60 0.49
C PHE A 58 8.39 -1.77 1.24
N ARG A 59 8.30 -1.75 2.57
CA ARG A 59 9.41 -1.97 3.48
C ARG A 59 8.92 -2.66 4.75
N PRO A 60 9.51 -3.79 5.15
CA PRO A 60 9.33 -4.32 6.49
C PRO A 60 9.84 -3.31 7.54
N LEU A 61 9.00 -3.00 8.53
CA LEU A 61 9.35 -2.11 9.63
C LEU A 61 9.64 -2.94 10.88
N LEU A 62 8.80 -2.81 11.91
CA LEU A 62 8.90 -3.58 13.14
C LEU A 62 8.27 -4.96 12.94
N LYS A 63 8.92 -6.01 13.42
CA LYS A 63 8.41 -7.38 13.45
C LYS A 63 8.51 -7.93 14.87
N ASP A 64 7.44 -8.59 15.29
CA ASP A 64 7.34 -9.35 16.54
C ASP A 64 6.71 -10.71 16.24
N GLU A 65 6.61 -11.59 17.24
CA GLU A 65 6.03 -12.93 17.11
C GLU A 65 4.54 -12.89 16.76
N LYS A 66 3.83 -11.86 17.24
CA LYS A 66 2.37 -11.73 17.08
C LYS A 66 1.96 -10.93 15.85
N PHE A 67 2.77 -9.95 15.46
CA PHE A 67 2.44 -9.04 14.37
C PHE A 67 3.71 -8.47 13.73
N TYR A 68 3.56 -7.95 12.53
CA TYR A 68 4.60 -7.16 11.88
C TYR A 68 3.98 -5.95 11.19
N TRP A 69 4.81 -4.94 10.94
CA TRP A 69 4.44 -3.71 10.26
C TRP A 69 5.06 -3.68 8.88
N LEU A 70 4.26 -3.35 7.87
CA LEU A 70 4.70 -3.05 6.51
C LEU A 70 4.50 -1.57 6.23
N GLY A 71 5.58 -0.85 5.95
CA GLY A 71 5.55 0.49 5.40
C GLY A 71 5.31 0.42 3.89
N LEU A 72 4.44 1.26 3.39
CA LEU A 72 3.90 1.24 2.03
C LEU A 72 3.85 2.66 1.48
N GLN A 73 4.17 2.81 0.21
CA GLN A 73 4.06 4.08 -0.49
C GLN A 73 3.77 3.83 -1.97
N LEU A 74 2.76 4.50 -2.51
CA LEU A 74 2.54 4.55 -3.95
C LEU A 74 3.45 5.64 -4.53
N SER A 75 4.53 5.22 -5.19
CA SER A 75 5.40 6.09 -5.95
C SER A 75 4.79 6.34 -7.33
N SER A 76 4.90 7.58 -7.82
CA SER A 76 4.44 7.97 -9.15
C SER A 76 2.99 7.59 -9.46
N ALA A 77 2.09 7.65 -8.46
CA ALA A 77 0.70 7.28 -8.65
C ALA A 77 -0.01 8.20 -9.66
N GLU A 78 -0.40 7.63 -10.78
CA GLU A 78 -1.30 8.22 -11.77
C GLU A 78 -2.71 7.73 -11.49
N LEU A 79 -3.62 8.67 -11.29
CA LEU A 79 -5.02 8.38 -11.07
C LEU A 79 -5.86 8.92 -12.22
N GLN A 80 -6.75 8.09 -12.72
CA GLN A 80 -7.71 8.46 -13.74
C GLN A 80 -9.12 8.15 -13.24
N LEU A 81 -9.99 9.15 -13.23
CA LEU A 81 -11.42 8.98 -13.02
C LEU A 81 -12.10 9.15 -14.38
N ASP A 82 -12.75 8.11 -14.89
CA ASP A 82 -13.41 8.11 -16.21
C ASP A 82 -12.46 8.58 -17.32
N ASN A 83 -11.23 8.06 -17.29
CA ASN A 83 -10.12 8.41 -18.19
C ASN A 83 -9.64 9.87 -18.08
N THR A 84 -10.09 10.61 -17.08
CA THR A 84 -9.61 11.97 -16.78
C THR A 84 -8.55 11.90 -15.68
N PRO A 85 -7.33 12.41 -15.91
CA PRO A 85 -6.30 12.47 -14.87
C PRO A 85 -6.77 13.32 -13.68
N ILE A 86 -6.68 12.77 -12.47
CA ILE A 86 -6.96 13.50 -11.24
C ILE A 86 -5.69 13.61 -10.41
N GLN A 87 -5.46 14.80 -9.83
CA GLN A 87 -4.40 14.98 -8.86
C GLN A 87 -4.93 14.70 -7.46
N ALA A 88 -4.46 13.62 -6.85
CA ALA A 88 -4.81 13.25 -5.50
C ALA A 88 -3.54 13.04 -4.67
N GLN A 89 -3.06 14.12 -4.05
CA GLN A 89 -1.80 14.16 -3.30
C GLN A 89 -1.77 13.18 -2.13
N TYR A 90 -2.92 12.83 -1.57
CA TYR A 90 -3.01 11.88 -0.47
C TYR A 90 -2.57 10.46 -0.86
N TYR A 91 -2.62 10.07 -2.15
CA TYR A 91 -2.09 8.76 -2.58
C TYR A 91 -0.56 8.67 -2.49
N ARG A 92 0.14 9.79 -2.36
CA ARG A 92 1.61 9.83 -2.18
C ARG A 92 2.04 9.71 -0.74
N VAL A 93 1.09 9.77 0.20
CA VAL A 93 1.38 9.75 1.63
C VAL A 93 1.82 8.35 2.01
N PRO A 94 3.05 8.18 2.55
CA PRO A 94 3.47 6.89 3.03
C PRO A 94 2.60 6.48 4.22
N PHE A 95 2.26 5.21 4.30
CA PHE A 95 1.46 4.65 5.38
C PHE A 95 2.03 3.30 5.81
N ALA A 96 1.72 2.86 7.00
CA ALA A 96 2.12 1.56 7.52
C ALA A 96 0.88 0.77 7.91
N VAL A 97 0.95 -0.55 7.70
CA VAL A 97 -0.12 -1.48 8.06
C VAL A 97 0.43 -2.50 9.04
N LYS A 98 -0.30 -2.71 10.14
CA LYS A 98 -0.03 -3.74 11.12
C LYS A 98 -0.75 -5.02 10.71
N ILE A 99 -0.03 -6.12 10.64
CA ILE A 99 -0.55 -7.40 10.14
C ILE A 99 -0.30 -8.49 11.18
N ALA A 100 -1.32 -9.30 11.45
CA ALA A 100 -1.20 -10.47 12.31
C ALA A 100 -0.24 -11.49 11.68
N ALA A 101 0.77 -11.93 12.42
CA ALA A 101 1.79 -12.83 11.89
C ALA A 101 1.25 -14.22 11.53
N THR A 102 0.19 -14.66 12.20
CA THR A 102 -0.41 -15.99 12.02
C THR A 102 -1.48 -16.05 10.96
N SER A 103 -2.46 -15.13 10.98
CA SER A 103 -3.58 -15.13 10.04
C SER A 103 -3.34 -14.28 8.79
N GLY A 104 -2.38 -13.36 8.84
CA GLY A 104 -2.20 -12.35 7.81
C GLY A 104 -3.28 -11.27 7.83
N ASP A 105 -4.12 -11.18 8.86
CA ASP A 105 -5.17 -10.17 8.95
C ASP A 105 -4.61 -8.78 9.24
N ILE A 106 -5.27 -7.75 8.71
CA ILE A 106 -4.94 -6.36 9.01
C ILE A 106 -5.47 -6.00 10.40
N LEU A 107 -4.59 -5.52 11.26
CA LEU A 107 -4.89 -5.14 12.64
C LEU A 107 -5.02 -3.63 12.83
N ASP A 108 -4.24 -2.84 12.09
CA ASP A 108 -4.18 -1.39 12.28
C ASP A 108 -3.50 -0.68 11.09
N TYR A 109 -3.69 0.65 11.01
CA TYR A 109 -3.08 1.54 10.02
C TYR A 109 -2.41 2.74 10.69
N HIS A 110 -1.31 3.21 10.12
CA HIS A 110 -0.64 4.43 10.54
C HIS A 110 -0.24 5.28 9.33
N PHE A 111 -0.71 6.52 9.25
CA PHE A 111 -0.41 7.42 8.14
C PHE A 111 0.74 8.37 8.49
N GLY A 112 1.70 8.52 7.57
CA GLY A 112 2.85 9.40 7.75
C GLY A 112 2.53 10.90 7.69
N ALA A 113 1.28 11.26 7.38
CA ALA A 113 0.78 12.62 7.42
C ALA A 113 -0.64 12.65 8.01
N LYS A 114 -1.04 13.81 8.52
CA LYS A 114 -2.42 14.02 8.98
C LYS A 114 -3.34 14.12 7.76
N LEU A 115 -4.23 13.14 7.61
CA LEU A 115 -5.20 13.09 6.53
C LEU A 115 -6.60 13.43 7.03
N LYS A 116 -7.48 13.76 6.09
CA LYS A 116 -8.91 13.78 6.38
C LYS A 116 -9.41 12.35 6.50
N PRO A 117 -10.43 12.07 7.32
CA PRO A 117 -10.99 10.73 7.44
C PRO A 117 -11.38 10.11 6.08
N GLU A 118 -11.90 10.90 5.14
CA GLU A 118 -12.26 10.38 3.82
C GLU A 118 -11.04 9.90 3.01
N ASP A 119 -9.89 10.55 3.17
CA ASP A 119 -8.67 10.21 2.44
C ASP A 119 -7.93 9.01 3.08
N GLU A 120 -8.01 8.87 4.40
CA GLU A 120 -7.58 7.66 5.11
C GLU A 120 -8.33 6.43 4.60
N GLN A 121 -9.66 6.52 4.54
CA GLN A 121 -10.52 5.43 4.06
C GLN A 121 -10.19 5.01 2.63
N LYS A 122 -9.89 5.97 1.74
CA LYS A 122 -9.48 5.66 0.37
C LYS A 122 -8.14 4.93 0.31
N LEU A 123 -7.16 5.32 1.13
CA LEU A 123 -5.86 4.64 1.21
C LEU A 123 -6.01 3.22 1.78
N MET A 124 -6.81 3.06 2.83
CA MET A 124 -7.11 1.75 3.41
C MET A 124 -7.75 0.82 2.37
N ALA A 125 -8.76 1.30 1.64
CA ALA A 125 -9.44 0.52 0.61
C ALA A 125 -8.49 0.08 -0.51
N ILE A 126 -7.57 0.96 -0.92
CA ILE A 126 -6.52 0.59 -1.88
C ILE A 126 -5.64 -0.52 -1.32
N TYR A 127 -5.17 -0.40 -0.08
CA TYR A 127 -4.32 -1.44 0.49
C TYR A 127 -5.05 -2.77 0.63
N GLN A 128 -6.29 -2.77 1.14
CA GLN A 128 -7.13 -3.96 1.24
C GLN A 128 -7.31 -4.67 -0.11
N GLN A 129 -7.30 -3.92 -1.22
CA GLN A 129 -7.36 -4.51 -2.56
C GLN A 129 -6.07 -5.26 -2.96
N PHE A 130 -4.90 -4.84 -2.46
CA PHE A 130 -3.60 -5.43 -2.77
C PHE A 130 -3.09 -6.41 -1.72
N HIS A 131 -3.73 -6.44 -0.55
CA HIS A 131 -3.32 -7.28 0.55
C HIS A 131 -3.49 -8.77 0.19
N ILE A 132 -2.38 -9.52 0.24
CA ILE A 132 -2.36 -10.96 -0.09
C ILE A 132 -1.76 -11.80 1.04
N GLU A 133 -1.39 -11.21 2.18
CA GLU A 133 -0.70 -11.95 3.24
C GLU A 133 -1.56 -13.09 3.80
N HIS A 134 -2.87 -12.86 3.94
CA HIS A 134 -3.84 -13.89 4.34
C HIS A 134 -3.99 -15.01 3.31
N LEU A 135 -3.53 -14.81 2.08
CA LEU A 135 -3.61 -15.82 1.01
C LEU A 135 -2.49 -16.85 1.07
N LYS A 136 -1.37 -16.55 1.75
CA LYS A 136 -0.18 -17.43 1.80
C LYS A 136 -0.45 -18.82 2.39
N GLN A 137 -1.52 -18.96 3.15
CA GLN A 137 -1.95 -20.23 3.76
C GLN A 137 -2.80 -21.10 2.82
N TYR A 138 -3.17 -20.61 1.64
CA TYR A 138 -4.00 -21.34 0.70
C TYR A 138 -3.22 -21.76 -0.55
N ASP A 139 -3.52 -22.96 -1.04
CA ASP A 139 -3.12 -23.36 -2.38
C ASP A 139 -4.07 -22.72 -3.41
N LEU A 140 -3.53 -21.79 -4.20
CA LEU A 140 -4.26 -21.05 -5.23
C LEU A 140 -4.09 -21.64 -6.64
N GLN A 141 -3.48 -22.83 -6.78
CA GLN A 141 -3.43 -23.55 -8.08
C GLN A 141 -4.81 -23.97 -8.58
N SER A 142 -5.80 -23.99 -7.68
CA SER A 142 -7.22 -24.17 -8.02
C SER A 142 -8.06 -23.02 -7.45
N PRO A 143 -9.23 -22.70 -8.04
CA PRO A 143 -10.08 -21.62 -7.56
C PRO A 143 -10.48 -21.81 -6.09
N LYS A 144 -10.17 -20.81 -5.26
CA LYS A 144 -10.47 -20.81 -3.83
C LYS A 144 -11.43 -19.68 -3.47
N ILE A 145 -12.57 -20.04 -2.89
CA ILE A 145 -13.52 -19.05 -2.35
C ILE A 145 -13.19 -18.78 -0.89
N ILE A 146 -12.96 -17.51 -0.57
CA ILE A 146 -12.62 -17.00 0.77
C ILE A 146 -13.62 -15.91 1.14
N GLN A 147 -13.99 -15.83 2.41
CA GLN A 147 -14.78 -14.72 2.92
C GLN A 147 -13.85 -13.60 3.37
N GLU A 148 -14.02 -12.42 2.80
CA GLU A 148 -13.33 -11.21 3.21
C GLU A 148 -14.29 -10.24 3.90
N SER A 149 -13.72 -9.25 4.56
CA SER A 149 -14.46 -8.13 5.12
C SER A 149 -13.76 -6.82 4.81
N ASP A 150 -14.54 -5.83 4.43
CA ASP A 150 -14.12 -4.43 4.28
C ASP A 150 -15.00 -3.53 5.15
N ASN A 151 -14.89 -2.22 4.94
CA ASN A 151 -15.67 -1.24 5.69
C ASN A 151 -17.16 -1.22 5.29
N LEU A 152 -17.56 -1.95 4.25
CA LEU A 152 -18.95 -2.09 3.77
C LEU A 152 -19.61 -3.39 4.26
N GLY A 153 -18.82 -4.42 4.57
CA GLY A 153 -19.34 -5.64 5.18
C GLY A 153 -18.51 -6.88 4.84
N ARG A 154 -19.17 -8.04 4.92
CA ARG A 154 -18.57 -9.34 4.58
C ARG A 154 -18.98 -9.76 3.18
N TYR A 155 -18.04 -10.23 2.38
CA TYR A 155 -18.27 -10.66 1.00
C TYR A 155 -17.41 -11.87 0.66
N ARG A 156 -17.80 -12.62 -0.40
CA ARG A 156 -17.04 -13.78 -0.87
C ARG A 156 -16.23 -13.42 -2.10
N VAL A 157 -15.00 -13.90 -2.12
CA VAL A 157 -14.03 -13.65 -3.19
C VAL A 157 -13.47 -14.97 -3.65
N GLN A 158 -13.42 -15.17 -4.96
CA GLN A 158 -12.67 -16.25 -5.58
C GLN A 158 -11.27 -15.79 -5.94
N TYR A 159 -10.28 -16.56 -5.51
CA TYR A 159 -8.87 -16.40 -5.83
C TYR A 159 -8.39 -17.55 -6.69
N GLN A 160 -7.56 -17.27 -7.70
CA GLN A 160 -6.85 -18.30 -8.45
C GLN A 160 -5.53 -17.75 -8.99
N THR A 161 -4.50 -18.59 -9.03
CA THR A 161 -3.26 -18.29 -9.74
C THR A 161 -3.47 -18.56 -11.23
N LEU A 162 -3.14 -17.58 -12.06
CA LEU A 162 -3.17 -17.67 -13.51
C LEU A 162 -1.89 -18.32 -14.05
N ALA A 163 -1.88 -18.74 -15.32
CA ALA A 163 -0.72 -19.36 -15.96
C ALA A 163 0.54 -18.47 -15.98
N ASN A 164 0.38 -17.15 -15.83
CA ASN A 164 1.48 -16.18 -15.73
C ASN A 164 1.90 -15.89 -14.27
N ASN A 165 1.49 -16.72 -13.30
CA ASN A 165 1.70 -16.56 -11.86
C ASN A 165 1.01 -15.34 -11.22
N ALA A 166 0.15 -14.61 -11.95
CA ALA A 166 -0.65 -13.54 -11.37
C ALA A 166 -1.80 -14.13 -10.54
N ILE A 167 -2.12 -13.49 -9.41
CA ILE A 167 -3.31 -13.84 -8.61
C ILE A 167 -4.49 -13.06 -9.16
N GLN A 168 -5.52 -13.77 -9.62
CA GLN A 168 -6.80 -13.16 -9.98
C GLN A 168 -7.72 -13.12 -8.75
N LYS A 169 -8.22 -11.93 -8.44
CA LYS A 169 -9.24 -11.66 -7.42
C LYS A 169 -10.57 -11.36 -8.10
N GLN A 170 -11.62 -12.15 -7.81
CA GLN A 170 -12.96 -11.90 -8.36
C GLN A 170 -14.03 -12.03 -7.27
N ASN A 171 -14.93 -11.04 -7.17
CA ASN A 171 -16.08 -11.15 -6.28
C ASN A 171 -16.95 -12.33 -6.72
N SER A 172 -17.16 -13.28 -5.80
CA SER A 172 -18.00 -14.45 -6.04
C SER A 172 -19.46 -14.04 -5.81
N ILE A 173 -20.18 -13.92 -6.92
CA ILE A 173 -21.65 -13.78 -6.94
C ILE A 173 -22.22 -15.19 -7.06
N THR A 174 -21.92 -16.05 -6.11
CA THR A 174 -22.57 -17.37 -6.05
C THR A 174 -23.65 -17.30 -4.96
N PRO A 175 -24.93 -17.54 -5.29
CA PRO A 175 -26.03 -17.52 -4.32
C PRO A 175 -25.81 -18.50 -3.16
#